data_AF-A0A968I8R2-F1
#
_entry.id   AF-A0A968I8R2-F1
#
_cell.length_a   1.000
_cell.length_b   1.000
_cell.length_c   1.000
_cell.angle_alpha   90.00
_cell.angle_beta   90.00
_cell.angle_gamma   90.00
#
_symmetry.space_group_name_H-M   'P 1'
#
loop_
_entity.id
_entity.type
_entity.pdbx_description
1 polymer ?
#
loop_
_entity_poly.entity_id
_entity_poly.type
_entity_poly.pdbx_seq_one_letter_code
_entity_poly.pdbx_strand_id
1 'polypeptide(L)'
;MMMTLLKSFGVQFGLAALLLTLSACPGPVIEPPPPPPPTPVPPPPPPPVTTVNSTSIGTVNLEWNTGNYAPTTDSSGTVRFTPTYYSDIDDFVSKMRYLTMGFTVENLSAVTIDNLGVRAVARDGNLGGTAMVEVRAFPSDTNPDGDPFTDVTVAHRITPIQGTILAAQPVADPHSSDFQAYKDTESLSLQDAARTAALIGANDTVLDYGFVTRVCSANCTQPAANTVYSRTVTAAGTARIAIAFKLPRSFTPLPKPYRFKISFLVTKDDAVRVTRGVGESTDAAVARGTGLVDGGVTAPVQLLLAGTDTDAPSDPRLTVLRILNPRIGTAPTGLFP
;
A
#
# COMPACT_ATOMS: atom_id res chain seq x y z
N MET A 1 12.09 8.51 53.86
CA MET A 1 11.94 7.36 54.78
C MET A 1 11.57 6.15 53.92
N MET A 2 12.42 5.11 53.96
CA MET A 2 12.35 3.80 53.24
C MET A 2 12.30 3.87 51.70
N MET A 3 13.35 3.59 50.90
CA MET A 3 14.42 2.56 50.91
C MET A 3 13.91 1.15 50.54
N THR A 4 14.66 0.51 49.63
CA THR A 4 14.86 -0.96 49.40
C THR A 4 14.17 -1.51 48.13
N LEU A 5 14.72 -2.36 47.24
CA LEU A 5 16.06 -2.88 46.93
C LEU A 5 15.93 -3.96 45.80
N LEU A 6 16.95 -4.07 44.93
CA LEU A 6 17.50 -5.25 44.21
C LEU A 6 16.59 -6.24 43.42
N LYS A 7 17.02 -6.56 42.18
CA LYS A 7 17.75 -7.81 41.89
C LYS A 7 18.43 -7.81 40.50
N SER A 8 19.75 -7.95 40.57
CA SER A 8 20.68 -8.25 39.47
C SER A 8 20.65 -9.76 39.19
N PHE A 9 20.68 -10.16 37.92
CA PHE A 9 20.96 -11.53 37.50
C PHE A 9 22.25 -11.54 36.67
N GLY A 10 23.30 -12.10 37.25
CA GLY A 10 24.52 -12.51 36.54
C GLY A 10 24.36 -13.89 35.94
N VAL A 11 24.93 -14.10 34.76
CA VAL A 11 25.10 -15.42 34.15
C VAL A 11 26.60 -15.64 33.90
N GLN A 12 27.06 -16.80 34.36
CA GLN A 12 28.44 -17.23 34.51
C GLN A 12 29.11 -17.59 33.18
N PHE A 13 30.38 -17.21 33.03
CA PHE A 13 31.29 -17.75 32.02
C PHE A 13 31.89 -19.07 32.52
N GLY A 14 31.61 -20.17 31.82
CA GLY A 14 32.23 -21.47 32.04
C GLY A 14 33.43 -21.65 31.12
N LEU A 15 34.63 -21.67 31.70
CA LEU A 15 35.90 -22.01 31.07
C LEU A 15 36.07 -23.55 31.15
N ALA A 16 36.16 -24.25 30.02
CA ALA A 16 36.50 -25.67 29.98
C ALA A 16 37.82 -25.85 29.22
N ALA A 17 38.88 -26.12 29.96
CA ALA A 17 40.18 -26.53 29.46
C ALA A 17 40.16 -28.03 29.14
N LEU A 18 40.53 -28.39 27.91
CA LEU A 18 40.67 -29.79 27.50
C LEU A 18 42.13 -30.04 27.08
N LEU A 19 42.74 -31.01 27.77
CA LEU A 19 44.12 -31.47 27.62
C LEU A 19 44.38 -32.06 26.22
N LEU A 20 45.50 -31.65 25.59
CA LEU A 20 46.10 -32.31 24.44
C LEU A 20 47.05 -33.43 24.89
N THR A 21 46.84 -34.64 24.38
CA THR A 21 47.85 -35.72 24.34
C THR A 21 48.39 -35.86 22.92
N LEU A 22 49.66 -35.55 22.72
CA LEU A 22 50.40 -35.72 21.46
C LEU A 22 50.81 -37.19 21.28
N SER A 23 50.29 -37.86 20.27
CA SER A 23 50.78 -39.14 19.76
C SER A 23 51.17 -38.96 18.29
N ALA A 24 52.46 -39.10 18.00
CA ALA A 24 53.03 -38.96 16.67
C ALA A 24 53.05 -40.33 15.96
N CYS A 25 52.16 -40.52 14.99
CA CYS A 25 52.25 -41.58 13.98
C CYS A 25 52.76 -40.98 12.66
N PRO A 26 53.73 -41.60 11.96
CA PRO A 26 54.13 -41.17 10.62
C PRO A 26 53.00 -41.49 9.64
N GLY A 27 52.31 -40.45 9.17
CA GLY A 27 51.21 -40.55 8.21
C GLY A 27 51.68 -40.75 6.77
N PRO A 28 50.84 -41.38 5.92
CA PRO A 28 51.12 -41.57 4.50
C PRO A 28 51.20 -40.23 3.75
N VAL A 29 51.97 -40.22 2.66
CA VAL A 29 52.09 -39.07 1.74
C VAL A 29 50.71 -38.80 1.13
N ILE A 30 50.03 -37.76 1.63
CA ILE A 30 48.76 -37.28 1.09
C ILE A 30 49.08 -36.42 -0.13
N GLU A 31 48.73 -36.92 -1.31
CA GLU A 31 48.72 -36.13 -2.54
C GLU A 31 47.77 -34.94 -2.35
N PRO A 32 48.18 -33.70 -2.67
CA PRO A 32 47.37 -32.53 -2.42
C PRO A 32 46.03 -32.67 -3.16
N PRO A 33 44.89 -32.40 -2.49
CA PRO A 33 43.59 -32.50 -3.13
C PRO A 33 43.58 -31.59 -4.36
N PRO A 34 42.98 -32.04 -5.48
CA PRO A 34 42.87 -31.23 -6.68
C PRO A 34 42.24 -29.88 -6.32
N PRO A 35 42.69 -28.78 -6.95
CA PRO A 35 42.14 -27.46 -6.69
C PRO A 35 40.62 -27.52 -6.88
N PRO A 36 39.84 -26.92 -5.95
CA PRO A 36 38.40 -26.91 -6.08
C PRO A 36 38.03 -26.31 -7.44
N PRO A 37 37.04 -26.88 -8.15
CA PRO A 37 36.58 -26.29 -9.40
C PRO A 37 36.24 -24.82 -9.15
N PRO A 38 36.57 -23.92 -10.09
CA PRO A 38 36.24 -22.51 -9.95
C PRO A 38 34.75 -22.39 -9.63
N THR A 39 34.44 -21.68 -8.54
CA THR A 39 33.05 -21.42 -8.16
C THR A 39 32.33 -20.82 -9.36
N PRO A 40 31.17 -21.35 -9.77
CA PRO A 40 30.38 -20.78 -10.85
C PRO A 40 30.24 -19.28 -10.64
N VAL A 41 30.60 -18.48 -11.65
CA VAL A 41 30.37 -17.03 -11.59
C VAL A 41 28.87 -16.83 -11.37
N PRO A 42 28.45 -16.09 -10.33
CA PRO A 42 27.04 -15.82 -10.11
C PRO A 42 26.44 -15.23 -11.40
N PRO A 43 25.23 -15.65 -11.80
CA PRO A 43 24.57 -15.03 -12.94
C PRO A 43 24.47 -13.51 -12.70
N PRO A 44 24.65 -12.68 -13.75
CA PRO A 44 24.51 -11.24 -13.61
C PRO A 44 23.12 -10.91 -13.06
N PRO A 45 23.01 -9.93 -12.14
CA PRO A 45 21.72 -9.56 -11.57
C PRO A 45 20.74 -9.13 -12.67
N PRO A 46 19.44 -9.44 -12.52
CA PRO A 46 18.42 -8.99 -13.46
C PRO A 46 18.44 -7.46 -13.62
N PRO A 47 18.11 -6.93 -14.80
CA PRO A 47 17.99 -5.49 -15.00
C PRO A 47 16.91 -4.90 -14.08
N PRO A 48 17.07 -3.65 -13.60
CA PRO A 48 16.06 -2.99 -12.77
C PRO A 48 14.73 -2.86 -13.51
N VAL A 49 13.64 -3.28 -12.88
CA VAL A 49 12.28 -3.06 -13.40
C VAL A 49 11.87 -1.63 -13.12
N THR A 50 11.67 -0.83 -14.17
CA THR A 50 11.35 0.61 -14.06
C THR A 50 9.87 0.93 -14.30
N THR A 51 9.08 -0.06 -14.71
CA THR A 51 7.65 0.06 -15.03
C THR A 51 6.89 -1.10 -14.38
N VAL A 52 5.70 -0.83 -13.85
CA VAL A 52 4.75 -1.86 -13.40
C VAL A 52 3.77 -2.14 -14.53
N ASN A 53 3.66 -3.40 -14.94
CA ASN A 53 2.57 -3.83 -15.81
C ASN A 53 1.40 -4.28 -14.94
N SER A 54 0.28 -3.59 -15.12
CA SER A 54 -0.97 -3.90 -14.44
C SER A 54 -1.92 -4.64 -15.38
N THR A 55 -2.60 -5.67 -14.86
CA THR A 55 -3.71 -6.34 -15.55
C THR A 55 -5.00 -6.05 -14.82
N SER A 56 -6.04 -5.60 -15.54
CA SER A 56 -7.38 -5.42 -14.98
C SER A 56 -8.11 -6.75 -14.79
N ILE A 57 -8.83 -6.88 -13.69
CA ILE A 57 -9.67 -8.05 -13.35
C ILE A 57 -11.14 -7.69 -13.54
N GLY A 58 -11.57 -6.56 -12.97
CA GLY A 58 -12.93 -6.07 -13.05
C GLY A 58 -13.02 -4.66 -12.47
N THR A 59 -14.22 -4.19 -12.19
CA THR A 59 -14.46 -2.84 -11.65
C THR A 59 -15.34 -2.87 -10.43
N VAL A 60 -15.15 -1.90 -9.54
CA VAL A 60 -15.89 -1.84 -8.27
C VAL A 60 -16.12 -0.39 -7.87
N ASN A 61 -17.28 -0.14 -7.26
CA ASN A 61 -17.53 1.11 -6.54
C ASN A 61 -17.46 0.83 -5.04
N LEU A 62 -16.51 1.45 -4.37
CA LEU A 62 -16.34 1.31 -2.92
C LEU A 62 -16.95 2.53 -2.24
N GLU A 63 -17.84 2.26 -1.30
CA GLU A 63 -18.63 3.29 -0.62
C GLU A 63 -18.24 3.37 0.85
N TRP A 64 -18.01 4.60 1.31
CA TRP A 64 -17.92 4.93 2.71
C TRP A 64 -19.34 5.13 3.25
N ASN A 65 -19.88 4.08 3.86
CA ASN A 65 -21.19 4.12 4.50
C ASN A 65 -21.14 3.51 5.90
N THR A 66 -21.08 4.37 6.91
CA THR A 66 -21.03 3.97 8.33
C THR A 66 -22.33 3.32 8.83
N GLY A 67 -23.44 3.45 8.08
CA GLY A 67 -24.71 2.82 8.41
C GLY A 67 -24.94 1.46 7.73
N ASN A 68 -24.10 1.09 6.77
CA ASN A 68 -24.28 -0.13 5.97
C ASN A 68 -22.94 -0.78 5.62
N TYR A 69 -22.64 -1.92 6.26
CA TYR A 69 -21.43 -2.72 6.04
C TYR A 69 -21.67 -3.83 5.00
N ALA A 70 -22.40 -3.52 3.93
CA ALA A 70 -22.68 -4.48 2.87
C ALA A 70 -21.41 -4.81 2.08
N PRO A 71 -21.13 -6.10 1.80
CA PRO A 71 -20.03 -6.47 0.92
C PRO A 71 -20.34 -6.10 -0.52
N THR A 72 -19.31 -5.66 -1.25
CA THR A 72 -19.37 -5.36 -2.68
C THR A 72 -18.45 -6.29 -3.44
N THR A 73 -18.98 -6.98 -4.44
CA THR A 73 -18.18 -7.79 -5.37
C THR A 73 -17.88 -6.98 -6.63
N ASP A 74 -16.68 -7.13 -7.17
CA ASP A 74 -16.31 -6.52 -8.43
C ASP A 74 -17.12 -7.07 -9.61
N SER A 75 -17.10 -6.36 -10.74
CA SER A 75 -17.90 -6.71 -11.92
C SER A 75 -17.57 -8.07 -12.54
N SER A 76 -16.40 -8.65 -12.24
CA SER A 76 -16.04 -9.99 -12.71
C SER A 76 -16.50 -11.12 -11.78
N GLY A 77 -16.91 -10.82 -10.55
CA GLY A 77 -17.21 -11.83 -9.53
C GLY A 77 -15.97 -12.44 -8.86
N THR A 78 -14.76 -11.94 -9.16
CA THR A 78 -13.48 -12.51 -8.72
C THR A 78 -13.08 -12.05 -7.32
N VAL A 79 -13.43 -10.81 -6.95
CA VAL A 79 -12.96 -10.17 -5.72
C VAL A 79 -14.13 -9.55 -4.98
N ARG A 80 -14.24 -9.85 -3.68
CA ARG A 80 -15.22 -9.24 -2.79
C ARG A 80 -14.55 -8.37 -1.75
N PHE A 81 -15.13 -7.20 -1.53
CA PHE A 81 -14.70 -6.19 -0.57
C PHE A 81 -15.75 -6.06 0.52
N THR A 82 -15.39 -6.41 1.75
CA THR A 82 -16.27 -6.30 2.92
C THR A 82 -15.73 -5.19 3.81
N PRO A 83 -16.47 -4.08 4.03
CA PRO A 83 -16.02 -3.01 4.92
C PRO A 83 -15.75 -3.54 6.33
N THR A 84 -14.65 -3.15 6.96
CA THR A 84 -14.26 -3.63 8.31
C THR A 84 -14.11 -2.53 9.34
N TYR A 85 -13.52 -1.40 8.97
CA TYR A 85 -13.36 -0.27 9.87
C TYR A 85 -13.33 1.04 9.11
N TYR A 86 -13.56 2.12 9.85
CA TYR A 86 -13.31 3.48 9.39
C TYR A 86 -12.57 4.26 10.48
N SER A 87 -11.80 5.27 10.08
CA SER A 87 -11.24 6.26 10.98
C SER A 87 -11.32 7.65 10.37
N ASP A 88 -11.69 8.63 11.19
CA ASP A 88 -11.62 10.03 10.87
C ASP A 88 -10.77 10.77 11.89
N ILE A 89 -9.70 11.42 11.41
CA ILE A 89 -8.78 12.18 12.24
C ILE A 89 -8.83 13.63 11.81
N ASP A 90 -9.14 14.49 12.76
CA ASP A 90 -9.12 15.93 12.58
C ASP A 90 -7.81 16.53 13.11
N ASP A 91 -7.01 17.09 12.20
CA ASP A 91 -5.83 17.88 12.56
C ASP A 91 -6.18 19.36 12.62
N PHE A 92 -6.29 19.87 13.84
CA PHE A 92 -6.63 21.26 14.09
C PHE A 92 -5.49 22.23 13.73
N VAL A 93 -4.24 21.76 13.71
CA VAL A 93 -3.08 22.60 13.42
C VAL A 93 -2.96 22.82 11.92
N SER A 94 -2.95 21.74 11.13
CA SER A 94 -2.88 21.84 9.67
C SER A 94 -4.21 22.17 9.00
N LYS A 95 -5.33 22.15 9.76
CA LYS A 95 -6.70 22.28 9.26
C LYS A 95 -7.06 21.22 8.22
N MET A 96 -6.45 20.03 8.34
CA MET A 96 -6.69 18.87 7.50
C MET A 96 -7.47 17.78 8.24
N ARG A 97 -8.24 17.03 7.48
CA ARG A 97 -8.92 15.82 7.91
C ARG A 97 -8.30 14.63 7.18
N TYR A 98 -8.20 13.51 7.86
CA TYR A 98 -7.71 12.26 7.33
C TYR A 98 -8.80 11.22 7.50
N LEU A 99 -9.17 10.56 6.40
CA LEU A 99 -10.24 9.58 6.34
C LEU A 99 -9.64 8.27 5.86
N THR A 100 -9.76 7.20 6.64
CA THR A 100 -9.34 5.85 6.22
C THR A 100 -10.50 4.88 6.34
N MET A 101 -10.73 4.08 5.30
CA MET A 101 -11.65 2.96 5.32
C MET A 101 -10.91 1.66 5.02
N GLY A 102 -11.08 0.69 5.90
CA GLY A 102 -10.54 -0.65 5.73
C GLY A 102 -11.56 -1.60 5.14
N PHE A 103 -11.09 -2.51 4.29
CA PHE A 103 -11.87 -3.63 3.79
C PHE A 103 -11.12 -4.93 4.00
N THR A 104 -11.85 -6.00 4.32
CA THR A 104 -11.41 -7.36 4.01
C THR A 104 -11.63 -7.59 2.52
N VAL A 105 -10.62 -8.14 1.86
CA VAL A 105 -10.64 -8.47 0.44
C VAL A 105 -10.54 -9.97 0.30
N GLU A 106 -11.55 -10.59 -0.31
CA GLU A 106 -11.60 -12.03 -0.53
C GLU A 106 -11.37 -12.33 -2.01
N ASN A 107 -10.42 -13.23 -2.30
CA ASN A 107 -10.25 -13.79 -3.63
C ASN A 107 -11.24 -14.95 -3.82
N LEU A 108 -12.30 -14.73 -4.59
CA LEU A 108 -13.34 -15.72 -4.85
C LEU A 108 -12.97 -16.69 -5.98
N SER A 109 -11.83 -16.48 -6.65
CA SER A 109 -11.36 -17.38 -7.71
C SER A 109 -10.57 -18.57 -7.17
N ALA A 110 -10.37 -19.57 -8.05
CA ALA A 110 -9.51 -20.71 -7.81
C ALA A 110 -8.02 -20.41 -8.08
N VAL A 111 -7.66 -19.18 -8.45
CA VAL A 111 -6.30 -18.80 -8.86
C VAL A 111 -5.72 -17.82 -7.86
N THR A 112 -4.47 -18.02 -7.46
CA THR A 112 -3.73 -17.07 -6.63
C THR A 112 -3.51 -15.75 -7.40
N ILE A 113 -3.73 -14.62 -6.73
CA ILE A 113 -3.56 -13.28 -7.29
C ILE A 113 -2.40 -12.58 -6.59
N ASP A 114 -1.31 -12.40 -7.33
CA ASP A 114 -0.16 -11.63 -6.87
C ASP A 114 -0.42 -10.13 -6.98
N ASN A 115 -0.06 -9.41 -5.93
CA ASN A 115 -0.11 -7.95 -5.84
C ASN A 115 -1.48 -7.37 -6.23
N LEU A 116 -2.53 -7.98 -5.69
CA LEU A 116 -3.91 -7.54 -5.88
C LEU A 116 -4.06 -6.11 -5.36
N GLY A 117 -4.68 -5.24 -6.16
CA GLY A 117 -4.94 -3.85 -5.81
C GLY A 117 -6.14 -3.27 -6.53
N VAL A 118 -6.29 -1.96 -6.41
CA VAL A 118 -7.30 -1.15 -7.07
C VAL A 118 -6.66 0.11 -7.64
N ARG A 119 -7.08 0.52 -8.84
CA ARG A 119 -6.67 1.76 -9.52
C ARG A 119 -7.85 2.68 -9.71
N ALA A 120 -7.67 3.95 -9.37
CA ALA A 120 -8.75 4.93 -9.44
C ALA A 120 -9.15 5.20 -10.90
N VAL A 121 -10.46 5.29 -11.16
CA VAL A 121 -11.00 5.53 -12.51
C VAL A 121 -11.97 6.71 -12.49
N ALA A 122 -11.70 7.71 -13.30
CA ALA A 122 -12.66 8.75 -13.63
C ALA A 122 -13.60 8.26 -14.73
N ARG A 123 -14.90 8.28 -14.46
CA ARG A 123 -15.95 7.87 -15.39
C ARG A 123 -16.89 9.02 -15.74
N ASP A 124 -17.63 8.87 -16.82
CA ASP A 124 -18.76 9.75 -17.12
C ASP A 124 -19.74 9.75 -15.93
N GLY A 125 -20.06 10.94 -15.41
CA GLY A 125 -20.89 11.12 -14.21
C GLY A 125 -20.12 11.26 -12.89
N ASN A 126 -18.81 10.96 -12.85
CA ASN A 126 -18.00 11.24 -11.68
C ASN A 126 -17.76 12.74 -11.50
N LEU A 127 -17.54 13.16 -10.25
CA LEU A 127 -17.34 14.55 -9.88
C LEU A 127 -16.02 15.10 -10.41
N GLY A 128 -16.10 16.10 -11.28
CA GLY A 128 -14.93 16.87 -11.73
C GLY A 128 -13.88 16.06 -12.50
N GLY A 129 -14.25 14.93 -13.11
CA GLY A 129 -13.28 14.04 -13.74
C GLY A 129 -12.32 13.36 -12.76
N THR A 130 -12.72 13.22 -11.49
CA THR A 130 -12.02 12.41 -10.49
C THR A 130 -12.62 10.99 -10.42
N ALA A 131 -12.08 10.13 -9.57
CA ALA A 131 -12.71 8.84 -9.27
C ALA A 131 -13.90 8.93 -8.30
N MET A 132 -14.22 10.12 -7.77
CA MET A 132 -15.33 10.32 -6.85
C MET A 132 -16.66 10.26 -7.61
N VAL A 133 -17.42 9.21 -7.36
CA VAL A 133 -18.81 9.08 -7.84
C VAL A 133 -19.72 10.02 -7.06
N GLU A 134 -19.48 10.12 -5.75
CA GLU A 134 -20.31 10.88 -4.84
C GLU A 134 -19.51 11.33 -3.63
N VAL A 135 -19.85 12.52 -3.11
CA VAL A 135 -19.40 13.01 -1.79
C VAL A 135 -20.64 13.56 -1.09
N ARG A 136 -20.87 13.22 0.18
CA ARG A 136 -21.99 13.72 0.99
C ARG A 136 -21.53 14.35 2.29
N ALA A 137 -22.30 15.34 2.73
CA ALA A 137 -22.17 16.03 3.99
C ALA A 137 -22.43 15.10 5.18
N PHE A 138 -22.13 15.59 6.39
CA PHE A 138 -22.56 14.94 7.61
C PHE A 138 -24.10 14.83 7.63
N PRO A 139 -24.66 13.70 8.10
CA PRO A 139 -26.10 13.52 8.25
C PRO A 139 -26.76 14.65 9.05
N SER A 140 -27.99 14.96 8.70
CA SER A 140 -28.88 15.85 9.44
C SER A 140 -30.23 15.18 9.67
N ASP A 141 -31.05 15.73 10.57
CA ASP A 141 -32.39 15.20 10.84
C ASP A 141 -33.26 15.17 9.57
N THR A 142 -33.05 16.12 8.65
CA THR A 142 -33.78 16.21 7.38
C THR A 142 -33.15 15.37 6.26
N ASN A 143 -31.88 15.01 6.39
CA ASN A 143 -31.17 14.18 5.43
C ASN A 143 -30.24 13.20 6.17
N PRO A 144 -30.75 12.01 6.56
CA PRO A 144 -29.99 11.06 7.36
C PRO A 144 -28.79 10.45 6.61
N ASP A 145 -28.75 10.62 5.29
CA ASP A 145 -27.62 10.19 4.46
C ASP A 145 -26.63 11.32 4.16
N GLY A 146 -26.96 12.55 4.55
CA GLY A 146 -26.20 13.77 4.27
C GLY A 146 -26.47 14.32 2.87
N ASP A 147 -26.41 15.65 2.74
CA ASP A 147 -26.61 16.35 1.48
C ASP A 147 -25.47 16.05 0.49
N PRO A 148 -25.76 15.78 -0.79
CA PRO A 148 -24.72 15.58 -1.78
C PRO A 148 -23.96 16.88 -2.05
N PHE A 149 -22.64 16.79 -2.15
CA PHE A 149 -21.81 17.87 -2.67
C PHE A 149 -21.87 17.86 -4.20
N THR A 150 -22.46 18.90 -4.77
CA THR A 150 -22.49 19.11 -6.23
C THR A 150 -21.29 19.93 -6.71
N ASP A 151 -20.53 20.54 -5.80
CA ASP A 151 -19.35 21.33 -6.12
C ASP A 151 -18.16 20.40 -6.44
N VAL A 152 -17.79 20.36 -7.72
CA VAL A 152 -16.67 19.55 -8.24
C VAL A 152 -15.32 19.93 -7.63
N THR A 153 -15.16 21.16 -7.13
CA THR A 153 -13.92 21.60 -6.51
C THR A 153 -13.65 20.89 -5.18
N VAL A 154 -14.69 20.36 -4.54
CA VAL A 154 -14.56 19.53 -3.34
C VAL A 154 -13.85 18.23 -3.70
N ALA A 155 -14.25 17.56 -4.78
CA ALA A 155 -13.64 16.31 -5.23
C ALA A 155 -12.15 16.50 -5.58
N HIS A 156 -11.78 17.62 -6.21
CA HIS A 156 -10.37 17.95 -6.52
C HIS A 156 -9.50 18.20 -5.29
N ARG A 157 -10.10 18.46 -4.13
CA ARG A 157 -9.38 18.69 -2.86
C ARG A 157 -9.26 17.44 -2.00
N ILE A 158 -9.80 16.30 -2.44
CA ILE A 158 -9.65 15.02 -1.77
C ILE A 158 -8.41 14.33 -2.35
N THR A 159 -7.34 14.28 -1.55
CA THR A 159 -6.05 13.74 -1.98
C THR A 159 -5.86 12.34 -1.39
N PRO A 160 -5.66 11.29 -2.20
CA PRO A 160 -5.33 9.95 -1.69
C PRO A 160 -3.98 9.96 -0.97
N ILE A 161 -3.88 9.20 0.12
CA ILE A 161 -2.70 9.12 0.98
C ILE A 161 -2.59 7.72 1.58
N GLN A 162 -1.52 7.48 2.34
CA GLN A 162 -1.47 6.33 3.24
C GLN A 162 -2.52 6.46 4.35
N GLY A 163 -3.02 5.32 4.86
CA GLY A 163 -3.81 5.31 6.09
C GLY A 163 -3.05 6.03 7.20
N THR A 164 -3.78 6.77 8.03
CA THR A 164 -3.17 7.70 9.01
C THR A 164 -3.69 7.38 10.41
N ILE A 165 -2.80 7.45 11.40
CA ILE A 165 -3.12 7.36 12.83
C ILE A 165 -2.77 8.66 13.54
N LEU A 166 -3.45 8.92 14.66
CA LEU A 166 -3.18 10.10 15.48
C LEU A 166 -2.11 9.75 16.54
N ALA A 167 -0.95 10.37 16.43
CA ALA A 167 0.06 10.42 17.49
C ALA A 167 0.10 11.84 18.08
N ALA A 168 1.28 12.41 18.33
CA ALA A 168 1.41 13.84 18.64
C ALA A 168 0.95 14.73 17.47
N GLN A 169 1.07 14.22 16.24
CA GLN A 169 0.55 14.76 14.98
C GLN A 169 0.05 13.58 14.14
N PRO A 170 -0.77 13.80 13.09
CA PRO A 170 -1.12 12.75 12.15
C PRO A 170 0.13 12.17 11.48
N VAL A 171 0.27 10.84 11.50
CA VAL A 171 1.39 10.12 10.88
C VAL A 171 0.88 8.93 10.07
N ALA A 172 1.62 8.53 9.04
CA ALA A 172 1.28 7.35 8.25
C ALA A 172 1.24 6.11 9.15
N ASP A 173 0.16 5.35 9.06
CA ASP A 173 -0.01 4.07 9.72
C ASP A 173 0.75 2.99 8.94
N PRO A 174 1.82 2.39 9.51
CA PRO A 174 2.58 1.34 8.84
C PRO A 174 1.71 0.12 8.50
N HIS A 175 0.61 -0.10 9.23
CA HIS A 175 -0.33 -1.19 8.98
C HIS A 175 -1.29 -0.86 7.82
N SER A 176 -1.61 0.41 7.58
CA SER A 176 -2.56 0.86 6.56
C SER A 176 -1.88 1.63 5.42
N SER A 177 -0.60 1.38 5.17
CA SER A 177 0.18 2.06 4.13
C SER A 177 -0.02 1.42 2.74
N ASP A 178 -1.24 1.42 2.23
CA ASP A 178 -1.63 0.74 0.99
C ASP A 178 -1.64 1.63 -0.25
N PHE A 179 -1.47 2.94 -0.11
CA PHE A 179 -1.46 3.87 -1.24
C PHE A 179 -0.25 3.64 -2.15
N GLN A 180 -0.54 3.64 -3.46
CA GLN A 180 0.44 3.62 -4.52
C GLN A 180 0.15 4.73 -5.52
N ALA A 181 1.20 5.39 -5.99
CA ALA A 181 1.14 6.25 -7.16
C ALA A 181 1.90 5.63 -8.34
N TYR A 182 1.57 6.11 -9.54
CA TYR A 182 1.99 5.48 -10.78
C TYR A 182 2.40 6.50 -11.83
N LYS A 183 3.15 6.04 -12.83
CA LYS A 183 3.50 6.87 -13.98
C LYS A 183 2.28 7.01 -14.88
N ASP A 184 2.22 8.13 -15.58
CA ASP A 184 1.23 8.40 -16.62
C ASP A 184 1.15 7.28 -17.67
N THR A 185 2.31 6.80 -18.11
CA THR A 185 2.48 5.72 -19.09
C THR A 185 1.95 4.38 -18.59
N GLU A 186 2.09 4.08 -17.29
CA GLU A 186 1.54 2.87 -16.67
C GLU A 186 0.01 2.94 -16.62
N SER A 187 -0.54 4.08 -16.22
CA SER A 187 -1.99 4.31 -16.20
C SER A 187 -2.60 4.28 -17.60
N LEU A 188 -1.93 4.84 -18.60
CA LEU A 188 -2.39 4.84 -20.00
C LEU A 188 -2.40 3.41 -20.57
N SER A 189 -1.34 2.64 -20.35
CA SER A 189 -1.28 1.23 -20.76
C SER A 189 -2.41 0.41 -20.13
N LEU A 190 -2.64 0.57 -18.83
CA LEU A 190 -3.75 -0.09 -18.13
C LEU A 190 -5.12 0.35 -18.67
N GLN A 191 -5.29 1.64 -18.98
CA GLN A 191 -6.53 2.18 -19.54
C GLN A 191 -6.85 1.55 -20.90
N ASP A 192 -5.86 1.46 -21.79
CA ASP A 192 -6.05 0.90 -23.13
C ASP A 192 -6.38 -0.60 -23.05
N ALA A 193 -5.71 -1.33 -22.17
CA ALA A 193 -6.02 -2.73 -21.88
C ALA A 193 -7.45 -2.91 -21.31
N ALA A 194 -7.84 -2.08 -20.34
CA ALA A 194 -9.18 -2.14 -19.72
C ALA A 194 -10.31 -1.80 -20.70
N ARG A 195 -10.09 -0.83 -21.61
CA ARG A 195 -11.02 -0.51 -22.70
C ARG A 195 -11.14 -1.65 -23.70
N THR A 196 -10.02 -2.26 -24.07
CA THR A 196 -10.00 -3.44 -24.96
C THR A 196 -10.78 -4.61 -24.36
N ALA A 197 -10.68 -4.80 -23.04
CA ALA A 197 -11.45 -5.79 -22.30
C ALA A 197 -12.90 -5.37 -21.99
N ALA A 198 -13.35 -4.20 -22.47
CA ALA A 198 -14.67 -3.60 -22.20
C ALA A 198 -15.01 -3.47 -20.71
N LEU A 199 -14.01 -3.30 -19.84
CA LEU A 199 -14.20 -3.09 -18.40
C LEU A 199 -14.53 -1.64 -18.06
N ILE A 200 -14.06 -0.70 -18.88
CA ILE A 200 -14.34 0.74 -18.76
C ILE A 200 -14.76 1.32 -20.12
N GLY A 201 -15.47 2.43 -20.10
CA GLY A 201 -15.93 3.14 -21.30
C GLY A 201 -14.80 3.82 -22.08
N ALA A 202 -15.09 4.20 -23.33
CA ALA A 202 -14.14 4.87 -24.21
C ALA A 202 -13.68 6.25 -23.66
N ASN A 203 -14.52 6.92 -22.87
CA ASN A 203 -14.22 8.21 -22.24
C ASN A 203 -13.64 8.08 -20.82
N ASP A 204 -13.69 6.89 -20.23
CA ASP A 204 -13.20 6.68 -18.87
C ASP A 204 -11.68 6.82 -18.82
N THR A 205 -11.16 7.43 -17.76
CA THR A 205 -9.74 7.68 -17.57
C THR A 205 -9.21 6.95 -16.35
N VAL A 206 -8.12 6.18 -16.51
CA VAL A 206 -7.39 5.61 -15.38
C VAL A 206 -6.45 6.67 -14.80
N LEU A 207 -6.57 6.91 -13.49
CA LEU A 207 -5.80 7.91 -12.76
C LEU A 207 -4.51 7.30 -12.19
N ASP A 208 -3.57 8.16 -11.82
CA ASP A 208 -2.19 7.76 -11.48
C ASP A 208 -2.02 7.35 -10.01
N TYR A 209 -3.09 6.84 -9.42
CA TYR A 209 -3.10 6.38 -8.04
C TYR A 209 -4.01 5.19 -7.82
N GLY A 210 -3.76 4.50 -6.72
CA GLY A 210 -4.46 3.30 -6.33
C GLY A 210 -4.09 2.87 -4.92
N PHE A 211 -4.61 1.70 -4.55
CA PHE A 211 -4.35 1.07 -3.27
C PHE A 211 -4.06 -0.40 -3.50
N VAL A 212 -3.18 -0.99 -2.70
CA VAL A 212 -2.75 -2.38 -2.84
C VAL A 212 -3.10 -3.18 -1.60
N THR A 213 -3.59 -4.41 -1.80
CA THR A 213 -3.94 -5.30 -0.70
C THR A 213 -2.71 -5.80 0.06
N ARG A 214 -2.90 -6.13 1.33
CA ARG A 214 -1.93 -6.83 2.18
C ARG A 214 -2.56 -8.09 2.71
N VAL A 215 -1.89 -9.22 2.57
CA VAL A 215 -2.33 -10.44 3.24
C VAL A 215 -2.27 -10.21 4.75
N CYS A 216 -3.38 -10.50 5.41
CA CYS A 216 -3.46 -10.53 6.86
C CYS A 216 -3.46 -11.98 7.35
N SER A 217 -3.11 -12.19 8.62
CA SER A 217 -3.39 -13.45 9.32
C SER A 217 -4.91 -13.69 9.44
N ALA A 218 -5.31 -14.91 9.80
CA ALA A 218 -6.66 -15.49 9.66
C ALA A 218 -7.88 -14.63 10.05
N ASN A 219 -7.71 -13.58 10.88
CA ASN A 219 -8.82 -12.73 11.33
C ASN A 219 -8.74 -11.28 10.84
N CYS A 220 -7.69 -10.89 10.11
CA CYS A 220 -7.42 -9.51 9.68
C CYS A 220 -7.47 -8.43 10.78
N THR A 221 -7.53 -8.84 12.05
CA THR A 221 -7.20 -8.03 13.21
C THR A 221 -5.74 -7.61 13.12
N GLN A 222 -5.45 -6.32 13.30
CA GLN A 222 -4.13 -5.71 13.10
C GLN A 222 -2.99 -6.66 13.52
N PRO A 223 -2.10 -7.07 12.59
CA PRO A 223 -1.01 -7.96 12.97
C PRO A 223 0.00 -7.20 13.81
N ALA A 224 0.81 -7.94 14.56
CA ALA A 224 1.88 -7.38 15.38
C ALA A 224 2.75 -6.44 14.54
N ALA A 225 3.21 -5.34 15.15
CA ALA A 225 4.24 -4.49 14.59
C ALA A 225 5.39 -5.39 14.09
N ASN A 226 5.79 -5.22 12.82
CA ASN A 226 6.84 -6.00 12.12
C ASN A 226 6.44 -7.33 11.47
N THR A 227 5.15 -7.65 11.36
CA THR A 227 4.74 -8.79 10.52
C THR A 227 4.96 -8.44 9.05
N VAL A 228 5.71 -9.28 8.31
CA VAL A 228 5.88 -9.08 6.87
C VAL A 228 4.55 -9.36 6.16
N TYR A 229 4.11 -8.39 5.38
CA TYR A 229 2.90 -8.50 4.59
C TYR A 229 3.22 -9.11 3.23
N SER A 230 2.76 -10.34 3.02
CA SER A 230 2.65 -10.85 1.65
C SER A 230 1.68 -9.97 0.85
N ARG A 231 1.95 -9.82 -0.45
CA ARG A 231 1.07 -9.17 -1.42
C ARG A 231 0.29 -10.19 -2.27
N THR A 232 0.45 -11.47 -1.98
CA THR A 232 -0.12 -12.58 -2.74
C THR A 232 -1.37 -13.13 -2.06
N VAL A 233 -2.54 -12.90 -2.65
CA VAL A 233 -3.81 -13.43 -2.13
C VAL A 233 -4.04 -14.81 -2.74
N THR A 234 -3.93 -15.85 -1.92
CA THR A 234 -4.13 -17.24 -2.37
C THR A 234 -5.54 -17.46 -2.92
N ALA A 235 -5.75 -18.54 -3.67
CA ALA A 235 -7.10 -18.99 -4.03
C ALA A 235 -7.97 -19.14 -2.76
N ALA A 236 -9.20 -18.63 -2.79
CA ALA A 236 -10.09 -18.53 -1.62
C ALA A 236 -9.47 -17.79 -0.40
N GLY A 237 -8.38 -17.05 -0.60
CA GLY A 237 -7.65 -16.36 0.44
C GLY A 237 -8.23 -15.00 0.77
N THR A 238 -7.82 -14.46 1.91
CA THR A 238 -8.22 -13.16 2.41
C THR A 238 -7.03 -12.22 2.55
N ALA A 239 -7.26 -10.96 2.23
CA ALA A 239 -6.34 -9.86 2.44
C ALA A 239 -7.10 -8.67 3.05
N ARG A 240 -6.39 -7.58 3.28
CA ARG A 240 -6.98 -6.29 3.64
C ARG A 240 -6.52 -5.21 2.68
N ILE A 241 -7.30 -4.14 2.58
CA ILE A 241 -6.90 -2.91 1.90
C ILE A 241 -7.43 -1.72 2.67
N ALA A 242 -6.58 -0.72 2.88
CA ALA A 242 -6.96 0.57 3.43
C ALA A 242 -7.02 1.62 2.31
N ILE A 243 -8.18 2.24 2.16
CA ILE A 243 -8.40 3.35 1.23
C ILE A 243 -8.44 4.62 2.06
N ALA A 244 -7.48 5.51 1.83
CA ALA A 244 -7.30 6.69 2.66
C ALA A 244 -7.15 7.98 1.86
N PHE A 245 -7.72 9.04 2.41
CA PHE A 245 -7.72 10.38 1.83
C PHE A 245 -7.44 11.45 2.88
N LYS A 246 -6.79 12.54 2.47
CA LYS A 246 -6.75 13.81 3.18
C LYS A 246 -7.58 14.85 2.45
N LEU A 247 -8.16 15.76 3.22
CA LEU A 247 -8.97 16.86 2.68
C LEU A 247 -9.03 18.01 3.69
N PRO A 248 -9.32 19.26 3.27
CA PRO A 248 -9.55 20.36 4.19
C PRO A 248 -10.68 20.04 5.19
N ARG A 249 -10.52 20.43 6.46
CA ARG A 249 -11.54 20.16 7.51
C ARG A 249 -12.86 20.88 7.30
N SER A 250 -12.83 22.02 6.64
CA SER A 250 -13.99 22.84 6.34
C SER A 250 -13.94 23.28 4.90
N PHE A 251 -15.04 23.06 4.18
CA PHE A 251 -15.24 23.56 2.84
C PHE A 251 -16.17 24.76 2.92
N THR A 252 -15.76 25.87 3.54
CA THR A 252 -16.65 27.04 3.71
C THR A 252 -17.29 27.43 2.36
N PRO A 253 -18.64 27.52 2.25
CA PRO A 253 -19.67 27.46 3.30
C PRO A 253 -20.33 26.08 3.54
N LEU A 254 -19.88 25.05 2.84
CA LEU A 254 -20.46 23.71 2.84
C LEU A 254 -20.16 22.92 4.13
N PRO A 255 -21.00 21.92 4.47
CA PRO A 255 -20.78 21.04 5.60
C PRO A 255 -19.48 20.24 5.46
N LYS A 256 -19.14 19.45 6.49
CA LYS A 256 -17.98 18.54 6.42
C LYS A 256 -18.34 17.30 5.59
N PRO A 257 -17.49 16.86 4.63
CA PRO A 257 -17.66 15.57 3.98
C PRO A 257 -17.61 14.42 4.99
N TYR A 258 -18.54 13.47 4.83
CA TYR A 258 -18.74 12.33 5.74
C TYR A 258 -18.89 11.00 5.01
N ARG A 259 -19.52 10.97 3.82
CA ARG A 259 -19.62 9.78 2.97
C ARG A 259 -19.07 10.08 1.59
N PHE A 260 -18.48 9.09 0.96
CA PHE A 260 -18.02 9.17 -0.42
C PHE A 260 -18.05 7.81 -1.07
N LYS A 261 -18.26 7.82 -2.39
CA LYS A 261 -18.27 6.63 -3.23
C LYS A 261 -17.25 6.82 -4.34
N ILE A 262 -16.44 5.80 -4.58
CA ILE A 262 -15.26 5.92 -5.45
C ILE A 262 -15.22 4.76 -6.43
N SER A 263 -14.95 5.07 -7.69
CA SER A 263 -14.79 4.11 -8.77
C SER A 263 -13.36 3.61 -8.90
N PHE A 264 -13.22 2.29 -8.94
CA PHE A 264 -11.94 1.63 -9.13
C PHE A 264 -12.00 0.54 -10.22
N LEU A 265 -10.86 0.33 -10.87
CA LEU A 265 -10.48 -0.92 -11.52
C LEU A 265 -9.79 -1.80 -10.51
N VAL A 266 -10.21 -3.06 -10.39
CA VAL A 266 -9.47 -4.09 -9.64
C VAL A 266 -8.32 -4.58 -10.52
N THR A 267 -7.10 -4.63 -9.97
CA THR A 267 -5.90 -4.94 -10.73
C THR A 267 -5.02 -5.98 -10.06
N LYS A 268 -4.18 -6.64 -10.85
CA LYS A 268 -2.97 -7.33 -10.40
C LYS A 268 -1.76 -6.68 -11.06
N ASP A 269 -0.69 -6.52 -10.30
CA ASP A 269 0.53 -5.82 -10.73
C ASP A 269 1.72 -6.79 -10.70
N ASP A 270 2.57 -6.76 -11.72
CA ASP A 270 3.72 -7.69 -11.84
C ASP A 270 4.92 -7.34 -10.93
N ALA A 271 4.96 -6.11 -10.40
CA ALA A 271 5.98 -5.64 -9.48
C ALA A 271 5.36 -4.93 -8.28
N VAL A 272 6.02 -5.05 -7.12
CA VAL A 272 5.52 -4.49 -5.86
C VAL A 272 6.04 -3.07 -5.68
N ARG A 273 5.15 -2.14 -5.34
CA ARG A 273 5.50 -0.73 -5.15
C ARG A 273 5.19 -0.25 -3.74
N VAL A 274 6.11 0.54 -3.19
CA VAL A 274 5.92 1.30 -1.95
C VAL A 274 5.99 2.77 -2.32
N THR A 275 4.93 3.53 -2.04
CA THR A 275 4.95 4.98 -2.23
C THR A 275 5.18 5.66 -0.89
N ARG A 276 6.17 6.56 -0.83
CA ARG A 276 6.38 7.39 0.37
C ARG A 276 5.14 8.26 0.60
N GLY A 277 4.54 8.11 1.78
CA GLY A 277 3.38 8.88 2.19
C GLY A 277 3.72 10.34 2.48
N VAL A 278 2.69 11.18 2.55
CA VAL A 278 2.82 12.57 2.97
C VAL A 278 3.25 12.60 4.44
N GLY A 279 4.33 13.32 4.75
CA GLY A 279 4.87 13.42 6.12
C GLY A 279 5.65 12.18 6.58
N GLU A 280 5.80 11.17 5.73
CA GLU A 280 6.63 10.00 6.00
C GLU A 280 8.10 10.29 5.66
N SER A 281 9.03 9.86 6.52
CA SER A 281 10.46 9.93 6.19
C SER A 281 10.84 8.92 5.11
N THR A 282 11.89 9.23 4.34
CA THR A 282 12.42 8.30 3.34
C THR A 282 12.90 6.99 3.98
N ASP A 283 13.54 7.05 5.16
CA ASP A 283 13.97 5.84 5.89
C ASP A 283 12.80 4.93 6.26
N ALA A 284 11.66 5.49 6.67
CA ALA A 284 10.46 4.69 6.98
C ALA A 284 9.91 4.02 5.71
N ALA A 285 9.89 4.73 4.58
CA ALA A 285 9.44 4.17 3.32
C ALA A 285 10.40 3.08 2.79
N VAL A 286 11.72 3.28 2.94
CA VAL A 286 12.75 2.28 2.65
C VAL A 286 12.54 1.05 3.54
N ALA A 287 12.36 1.21 4.84
CA ALA A 287 12.13 0.12 5.78
C ALA A 287 10.89 -0.73 5.42
N ARG A 288 9.81 -0.10 4.92
CA ARG A 288 8.66 -0.85 4.40
C ARG A 288 9.00 -1.62 3.12
N GLY A 289 9.76 -1.02 2.21
CA GLY A 289 10.21 -1.67 0.97
C GLY A 289 11.09 -2.88 1.26
N THR A 290 12.10 -2.71 2.11
CA THR A 290 13.01 -3.79 2.49
C THR A 290 12.30 -4.88 3.28
N GLY A 291 11.36 -4.51 4.16
CA GLY A 291 10.53 -5.47 4.88
C GLY A 291 9.72 -6.40 3.96
N LEU A 292 9.30 -5.93 2.77
CA LEU A 292 8.64 -6.78 1.77
C LEU A 292 9.61 -7.79 1.15
N VAL A 293 10.82 -7.35 0.81
CA VAL A 293 11.89 -8.23 0.32
C VAL A 293 12.23 -9.30 1.37
N ASP A 294 12.38 -8.88 2.62
CA ASP A 294 12.82 -9.74 3.72
C ASP A 294 11.79 -10.82 4.10
N GLY A 295 10.48 -10.60 3.87
CA GLY A 295 9.49 -11.67 4.00
C GLY A 295 9.11 -12.34 2.68
N GLY A 296 10.02 -12.35 1.72
CA GLY A 296 9.98 -13.30 0.62
C GLY A 296 9.17 -12.84 -0.59
N VAL A 297 8.89 -11.55 -0.74
CA VAL A 297 8.41 -11.03 -2.03
C VAL A 297 9.50 -11.25 -3.07
N THR A 298 9.22 -12.10 -4.05
CA THR A 298 10.15 -12.44 -5.15
C THR A 298 10.08 -11.45 -6.30
N ALA A 299 8.97 -10.71 -6.42
CA ALA A 299 8.79 -9.66 -7.41
C ALA A 299 9.71 -8.46 -7.09
N PRO A 300 10.18 -7.71 -8.10
CA PRO A 300 10.95 -6.49 -7.88
C PRO A 300 10.18 -5.50 -7.00
N VAL A 301 10.86 -4.95 -5.99
CA VAL A 301 10.29 -3.94 -5.10
C VAL A 301 10.77 -2.55 -5.52
N GLN A 302 9.81 -1.67 -5.79
CA GLN A 302 10.05 -0.28 -6.17
C GLN A 302 9.70 0.65 -5.00
N LEU A 303 10.60 1.60 -4.71
CA LEU A 303 10.31 2.73 -3.84
C LEU A 303 10.00 3.94 -4.70
N LEU A 304 8.78 4.44 -4.60
CA LEU A 304 8.32 5.62 -5.32
C LEU A 304 8.34 6.84 -4.42
N LEU A 305 9.06 7.86 -4.87
CA LEU A 305 9.15 9.18 -4.27
C LEU A 305 8.35 10.15 -5.14
N ALA A 306 7.29 10.71 -4.58
CA ALA A 306 6.41 11.62 -5.31
C ALA A 306 6.65 13.08 -4.91
N GLY A 307 6.53 14.00 -5.88
CA GLY A 307 6.82 15.42 -5.73
C GLY A 307 8.27 15.79 -6.05
N THR A 308 8.71 16.98 -5.62
CA THR A 308 10.07 17.52 -5.83
C THR A 308 11.11 16.93 -4.87
N ASP A 309 10.93 15.68 -4.47
CA ASP A 309 11.78 15.03 -3.49
C ASP A 309 13.21 14.85 -4.00
N THR A 310 14.18 15.34 -3.24
CA THR A 310 15.62 15.22 -3.53
C THR A 310 16.29 14.05 -2.81
N ASP A 311 15.58 13.36 -1.90
CA ASP A 311 16.16 12.27 -1.11
C ASP A 311 16.60 11.12 -2.00
N ALA A 312 17.82 10.63 -1.85
CA ALA A 312 18.41 9.56 -2.68
C ALA A 312 18.71 8.30 -1.85
N PRO A 313 17.68 7.52 -1.47
CA PRO A 313 17.91 6.27 -0.75
C PRO A 313 18.70 5.28 -1.61
N SER A 314 19.62 4.55 -0.98
CA SER A 314 20.62 3.73 -1.67
C SER A 314 20.54 2.23 -1.37
N ASP A 315 19.40 1.72 -0.88
CA ASP A 315 19.25 0.27 -0.66
C ASP A 315 19.27 -0.47 -2.00
N PRO A 316 20.28 -1.34 -2.27
CA PRO A 316 20.45 -1.99 -3.56
C PRO A 316 19.35 -3.00 -3.90
N ARG A 317 18.50 -3.37 -2.92
CA ARG A 317 17.35 -4.26 -3.12
C ARG A 317 16.13 -3.53 -3.68
N LEU A 318 16.11 -2.21 -3.64
CA LEU A 318 14.98 -1.39 -4.07
C LEU A 318 15.31 -0.62 -5.36
N THR A 319 14.37 -0.61 -6.29
CA THR A 319 14.44 0.32 -7.43
C THR A 319 13.76 1.64 -7.04
N VAL A 320 14.53 2.73 -7.00
CA VAL A 320 13.99 4.06 -6.66
C VAL A 320 13.42 4.71 -7.91
N LEU A 321 12.16 5.13 -7.84
CA LEU A 321 11.44 5.84 -8.88
C LEU A 321 11.00 7.21 -8.36
N ARG A 322 10.99 8.21 -9.24
CA ARG A 322 10.46 9.54 -8.95
C ARG A 322 9.34 9.90 -9.90
N ILE A 323 8.28 10.48 -9.36
CA ILE A 323 7.20 11.07 -10.15
C ILE A 323 6.91 12.46 -9.61
N LEU A 324 6.78 13.44 -10.49
CA LEU A 324 6.55 14.81 -10.06
C LEU A 324 5.10 14.99 -9.61
N ASN A 325 4.16 14.76 -10.52
CA ASN A 325 2.73 15.08 -10.33
C ASN A 325 1.83 13.97 -10.87
N PRO A 326 1.57 12.90 -10.09
CA PRO A 326 0.53 11.95 -10.45
C PRO A 326 -0.87 12.62 -10.43
N ARG A 327 -1.70 12.29 -11.42
CA ARG A 327 -3.04 12.86 -11.63
C ARG A 327 -4.06 12.33 -10.62
N ILE A 328 -4.78 13.25 -9.96
CA ILE A 328 -5.99 12.92 -9.15
C ILE A 328 -7.31 13.09 -9.89
N GLY A 329 -7.26 13.72 -11.06
CA GLY A 329 -8.39 13.89 -11.97
C GLY A 329 -7.92 14.11 -13.41
N THR A 330 -8.86 14.19 -14.33
CA THR A 330 -8.59 14.44 -15.75
C THR A 330 -8.11 15.87 -16.03
N ALA A 331 -8.49 16.82 -15.17
CA ALA A 331 -7.91 18.16 -15.16
C ALA A 331 -6.55 18.16 -14.43
N PRO A 332 -5.59 19.04 -14.81
CA PRO A 332 -4.31 19.18 -14.13
C PRO A 332 -4.50 19.49 -12.64
N THR A 333 -4.45 18.44 -11.85
CA THR A 333 -4.62 18.45 -10.40
C THR A 333 -3.52 17.53 -9.90
N GLY A 334 -2.40 18.11 -9.46
CA GLY A 334 -1.29 17.35 -8.90
C GLY A 334 -1.70 16.75 -7.56
N LEU A 335 -1.21 15.55 -7.24
CA LEU A 335 -1.31 14.97 -5.90
C LEU A 335 -0.54 15.77 -4.84
N PHE A 336 0.52 16.47 -5.25
CA PHE A 336 1.44 17.18 -4.38
C PHE A 336 1.49 18.66 -4.78
N PRO A 337 1.40 19.58 -3.81
CA PRO A 337 1.50 21.02 -4.07
C PRO A 337 2.91 21.45 -4.50
#